data_AF-A0A328ARN8-F1
#
_entry.id   AF-A0A328ARN8-F1
#
_cell.length_a   1.000
_cell.length_b   1.000
_cell.length_c   1.000
_cell.angle_alpha   90.00
_cell.angle_beta   90.00
_cell.angle_gamma   90.00
#
_symmetry.space_group_name_H-M   'P 1'
#
loop_
_entity.id
_entity.type
_entity.pdbx_description
1 polymer ?
#
loop_
_entity_poly.entity_id
_entity_poly.type
_entity_poly.pdbx_seq_one_letter_code
_entity_poly.pdbx_strand_id
1 'polypeptide(L)'
;MIRWIDRSGLRPWSGLFVGAAAWVLQHQIGSDLVYWDCRLGTPLLTGGLGLVAAGATVLGGLISWRARRARPGEGEPGNRAFAGMVGAATAGIFLLAILFQSLIGFMVPACHA
;
A
#
# COMPACT_ATOMS: atom_id res chain seq x y z
N MET A 1 -13.35 17.48 -0.49
CA MET A 1 -11.97 17.08 -0.11
C MET A 1 -11.07 16.70 -1.29
N ILE A 2 -11.56 16.03 -2.34
CA ILE A 2 -10.74 15.54 -3.48
C ILE A 2 -9.96 16.66 -4.23
N ARG A 3 -10.52 17.86 -4.32
CA ARG A 3 -9.93 19.00 -5.06
C ARG A 3 -8.59 19.53 -4.51
N TRP A 4 -8.30 19.32 -3.21
CA TRP A 4 -7.05 19.76 -2.57
C TRP A 4 -5.89 18.80 -2.85
N ILE A 5 -6.17 17.50 -2.90
CA ILE A 5 -5.20 16.47 -3.30
C ILE A 5 -4.81 16.65 -4.77
N ASP A 6 -5.74 17.10 -5.61
CA ASP A 6 -5.47 17.30 -7.03
C ASP A 6 -4.37 18.31 -7.32
N ARG A 7 -4.23 19.35 -6.49
CA ARG A 7 -3.20 20.40 -6.64
C ARG A 7 -1.99 20.20 -5.74
N SER A 8 -2.00 19.22 -4.84
CA SER A 8 -0.92 19.04 -3.88
C SER A 8 0.31 18.43 -4.57
N GLY A 9 1.50 18.90 -4.17
CA GLY A 9 2.77 18.30 -4.58
C GLY A 9 2.93 16.84 -4.12
N LEU A 10 2.04 16.35 -3.24
CA LEU A 10 2.05 15.01 -2.67
C LEU A 10 1.39 13.96 -3.56
N ARG A 11 0.60 14.37 -4.54
CA ARG A 11 -0.11 13.48 -5.46
C ARG A 11 0.79 12.45 -6.18
N PRO A 12 1.95 12.82 -6.75
CA PRO A 12 2.89 11.84 -7.31
C PRO A 12 3.48 10.89 -6.27
N TRP A 13 3.48 11.25 -4.99
CA TRP A 13 4.03 10.46 -3.88
C TRP A 13 2.98 9.58 -3.18
N SER A 14 1.74 9.54 -3.64
CA SER A 14 0.68 8.78 -2.99
C SER A 14 0.98 7.29 -2.86
N GLY A 15 1.59 6.67 -3.87
CA GLY A 15 1.96 5.26 -3.83
C GLY A 15 3.01 4.94 -2.76
N LEU A 16 3.94 5.86 -2.50
CA LEU A 16 4.91 5.73 -1.42
C LEU A 16 4.21 5.78 -0.06
N PHE A 17 3.46 6.86 0.22
CA PHE A 17 2.86 7.06 1.54
C PHE A 17 1.73 6.07 1.84
N VAL A 18 0.83 5.85 0.88
CA VAL A 18 -0.28 4.91 1.04
C VAL A 18 0.24 3.47 1.09
N GLY A 19 1.20 3.11 0.24
CA GLY A 19 1.80 1.78 0.26
C GLY A 19 2.53 1.47 1.56
N ALA A 20 3.36 2.40 2.05
CA ALA A 20 4.04 2.25 3.33
C ALA A 20 3.06 2.13 4.50
N ALA A 21 2.05 3.00 4.57
CA ALA A 21 1.05 2.96 5.63
C ALA A 21 0.22 1.68 5.59
N ALA A 22 -0.23 1.25 4.40
CA ALA A 22 -0.98 0.01 4.23
C ALA A 22 -0.16 -1.21 4.66
N TRP A 23 1.12 -1.26 4.28
CA TRP A 23 2.02 -2.33 4.69
C TRP A 23 2.27 -2.35 6.20
N VAL A 24 2.60 -1.21 6.83
CA VAL A 24 2.81 -1.13 8.29
C VAL A 24 1.56 -1.57 9.03
N LEU A 25 0.39 -1.06 8.65
CA LEU A 25 -0.86 -1.41 9.32
C LEU A 25 -1.18 -2.90 9.14
N GLN A 26 -1.03 -3.45 7.94
CA GLN A 26 -1.26 -4.87 7.70
C GLN A 26 -0.29 -5.75 8.49
N HIS A 27 0.98 -5.35 8.59
CA HIS A 27 1.99 -6.10 9.33
C HIS A 27 1.76 -6.04 10.84
N GLN A 28 1.50 -4.85 11.39
CA GLN A 28 1.26 -4.66 12.81
C GLN A 28 -0.03 -5.35 13.24
N ILE A 29 -1.16 -5.08 12.56
CA ILE A 29 -2.45 -5.69 12.92
C ILE A 29 -2.37 -7.21 12.77
N GLY A 30 -1.77 -7.72 11.70
CA GLY A 30 -1.62 -9.17 11.50
C GLY A 30 -0.80 -9.83 12.61
N SER A 31 0.32 -9.21 13.00
CA SER A 31 1.18 -9.73 14.07
C SER A 31 0.50 -9.65 15.44
N ASP A 32 -0.15 -8.53 15.74
CA ASP A 32 -0.86 -8.33 17.00
C ASP A 32 -2.01 -9.33 17.14
N LEU A 33 -2.81 -9.56 16.08
CA LEU A 33 -3.90 -10.54 16.13
C LEU A 33 -3.41 -11.93 16.55
N VAL A 34 -2.31 -12.41 15.95
CA VAL A 34 -1.74 -13.72 16.29
C VAL A 34 -1.12 -13.74 17.68
N TYR A 35 -0.46 -12.65 18.09
CA TYR A 35 0.17 -12.52 19.42
C TYR A 35 -0.87 -12.58 20.55
N TRP A 36 -2.02 -11.91 20.37
CA TRP A 36 -3.06 -11.84 21.39
C TRP A 36 -3.92 -13.11 21.44
N ASP A 37 -4.32 -13.64 20.29
CA ASP A 37 -5.03 -14.92 20.18
C ASP A 37 -4.67 -15.59 18.85
N CYS A 38 -3.91 -16.67 18.93
CA CYS A 38 -3.47 -17.43 17.76
C CYS A 38 -4.64 -17.88 16.87
N ARG A 39 -5.86 -18.05 17.42
CA ARG A 39 -7.05 -18.42 16.63
C ARG A 39 -7.49 -17.31 15.67
N LEU A 40 -7.08 -16.07 15.89
CA LEU A 40 -7.37 -14.94 14.99
C LEU A 40 -6.45 -14.91 13.77
N GLY A 41 -5.36 -15.68 13.77
CA GLY A 41 -4.45 -15.85 12.63
C GLY A 41 -5.03 -16.68 11.48
N THR A 42 -6.34 -16.80 11.34
CA THR A 42 -6.96 -17.58 10.27
C THR A 42 -6.59 -17.03 8.88
N PRO A 43 -6.52 -17.89 7.85
CA PRO A 43 -6.29 -17.46 6.48
C PRO A 43 -7.33 -16.46 5.97
N LEU A 44 -8.56 -16.53 6.48
CA LEU A 44 -9.64 -15.62 6.10
C LEU A 44 -9.36 -14.19 6.61
N LEU A 45 -8.97 -14.04 7.87
CA LEU A 45 -8.69 -12.72 8.47
C LEU A 45 -7.39 -12.12 7.92
N THR A 46 -6.32 -12.92 7.90
CA THR A 46 -5.00 -12.48 7.39
C THR A 46 -5.06 -12.16 5.90
N GLY A 47 -5.70 -13.01 5.10
CA GLY A 47 -5.95 -12.77 3.69
C GLY A 47 -6.86 -11.56 3.44
N GLY A 48 -7.92 -11.40 4.24
CA GLY A 48 -8.82 -10.24 4.16
C GLY A 48 -8.09 -8.91 4.43
N LEU A 49 -7.29 -8.86 5.49
CA LEU A 49 -6.44 -7.70 5.80
C LEU A 49 -5.45 -7.41 4.68
N GLY A 50 -4.81 -8.45 4.15
CA GLY A 50 -3.94 -8.39 2.98
C GLY A 50 -4.62 -7.80 1.75
N LEU A 51 -5.83 -8.24 1.42
CA LEU A 51 -6.60 -7.72 0.28
C LEU A 51 -6.95 -6.24 0.43
N VAL A 52 -7.37 -5.81 1.63
CA VAL A 52 -7.66 -4.39 1.89
C VAL A 52 -6.40 -3.54 1.74
N ALA A 53 -5.28 -3.97 2.32
CA ALA A 53 -4.01 -3.25 2.23
C ALA A 53 -3.44 -3.24 0.80
N ALA A 54 -3.55 -4.35 0.07
CA ALA A 54 -3.18 -4.45 -1.33
C ALA A 54 -4.03 -3.51 -2.20
N GLY A 55 -5.35 -3.48 -1.99
CA GLY A 55 -6.26 -2.57 -2.67
C GLY A 55 -5.89 -1.10 -2.44
N ALA A 56 -5.65 -0.70 -1.19
CA ALA A 56 -5.20 0.65 -0.86
C ALA A 56 -3.86 0.99 -1.54
N THR A 57 -2.90 0.08 -1.52
CA THR A 57 -1.58 0.25 -2.16
C THR A 57 -1.69 0.41 -3.67
N VAL A 58 -2.51 -0.41 -4.33
CA VAL A 58 -2.78 -0.31 -5.78
C VAL A 58 -3.41 1.04 -6.12
N LEU A 59 -4.40 1.49 -5.34
CA LEU A 59 -5.01 2.81 -5.55
C LEU A 59 -3.97 3.93 -5.41
N GLY A 60 -3.12 3.88 -4.38
CA GLY A 60 -2.02 4.83 -4.18
C GLY A 60 -1.05 4.84 -5.37
N GLY A 61 -0.64 3.68 -5.86
CA GLY A 61 0.24 3.52 -7.03
C GLY A 61 -0.40 4.03 -8.32
N LEU A 62 -1.70 3.77 -8.55
CA LEU A 62 -2.44 4.28 -9.70
C LEU A 62 -2.56 5.80 -9.69
N ILE A 63 -2.74 6.41 -8.51
CA ILE A 63 -2.76 7.86 -8.34
C ILE A 63 -1.37 8.44 -8.70
N SER A 64 -0.29 7.85 -8.17
CA SER A 64 1.10 8.24 -8.50
C SER A 64 1.38 8.12 -9.99
N TRP A 65 0.98 7.01 -10.61
CA TRP A 65 1.16 6.77 -12.04
C TRP A 65 0.40 7.77 -12.90
N ARG A 66 -0.83 8.11 -12.54
CA ARG A 66 -1.61 9.12 -13.27
C ARG A 66 -1.02 10.52 -13.08
N ALA A 67 -0.46 10.82 -11.92
CA ALA A 67 0.19 12.09 -11.62
C ALA A 67 1.49 12.34 -12.41
N ARG A 68 2.04 11.32 -13.09
CA ARG A 68 3.20 11.48 -13.98
C ARG A 68 2.93 12.39 -15.19
N ARG A 69 1.65 12.53 -15.58
CA ARG A 69 1.24 13.42 -16.66
C ARG A 69 1.01 14.81 -16.08
N ALA A 70 1.95 15.73 -16.31
CA ALA A 70 1.83 17.10 -15.85
C ALA A 70 0.59 17.78 -16.48
N ARG A 71 -0.20 18.48 -15.65
CA ARG A 71 -1.29 19.34 -16.11
C ARG A 71 -0.79 20.80 -16.17
N PRO A 72 -1.40 21.66 -17.01
CA PRO A 72 -1.06 23.09 -17.04
C PRO A 72 -1.17 23.70 -15.63
N GLY A 73 -0.08 24.33 -15.17
CA GLY A 73 0.01 24.95 -13.84
C GLY A 73 0.51 24.04 -12.70
N GLU A 74 0.88 22.79 -12.98
CA GLU A 74 1.43 21.87 -11.97
C GLU A 74 2.96 21.66 -12.13
N GLY A 75 3.78 22.49 -11.47
CA GLY A 75 5.23 22.29 -11.28
C GLY A 75 6.07 22.05 -12.54
N GLU A 76 7.37 21.76 -12.35
CA GLU A 76 8.26 21.32 -13.43
C GLU A 76 7.85 19.91 -13.93
N PRO A 77 7.58 19.71 -15.23
CA PRO A 77 7.04 18.44 -15.76
C PRO A 77 7.92 17.23 -15.48
N GLY A 78 9.25 17.39 -15.59
CA GLY A 78 10.22 16.31 -15.37
C GLY A 78 10.20 15.78 -13.94
N ASN A 79 10.19 16.69 -12.95
CA ASN A 79 10.20 16.32 -11.54
C ASN A 79 8.90 15.59 -11.13
N ARG A 80 7.74 16.01 -11.65
CA ARG A 80 6.47 15.31 -11.38
C ARG A 80 6.42 13.94 -12.04
N ALA A 81 6.92 13.80 -13.27
CA ALA A 81 6.99 12.52 -13.94
C ALA A 81 7.87 11.53 -13.17
N PHE A 82 9.06 11.97 -12.74
CA PHE A 82 9.96 11.16 -11.92
C PHE A 82 9.32 10.75 -10.60
N ALA A 83 8.79 11.70 -9.83
CA ALA A 83 8.14 11.43 -8.56
C ALA A 83 6.95 10.46 -8.71
N GLY A 84 6.14 10.62 -9.77
CA GLY A 84 5.02 9.73 -10.07
C GLY A 84 5.45 8.30 -10.41
N MET A 85 6.57 8.14 -11.14
CA MET A 85 7.15 6.82 -11.41
C MET A 85 7.72 6.17 -10.15
N VAL A 86 8.46 6.92 -9.34
CA VAL A 86 9.00 6.43 -8.05
C VAL A 86 7.86 6.03 -7.11
N GLY A 87 6.82 6.86 -6.99
CA GLY A 87 5.64 6.55 -6.18
C GLY A 87 4.91 5.29 -6.65
N ALA A 88 4.77 5.09 -7.96
CA ALA A 88 4.16 3.88 -8.52
C ALA A 88 5.04 2.63 -8.32
N ALA A 89 6.36 2.74 -8.51
CA ALA A 89 7.29 1.64 -8.32
C ALA A 89 7.36 1.20 -6.85
N THR A 90 7.42 2.17 -5.92
CA THR A 90 7.41 1.89 -4.47
C THR A 90 6.10 1.23 -4.03
N ALA A 91 4.94 1.65 -4.57
CA ALA A 91 3.69 0.94 -4.35
C ALA A 91 3.76 -0.52 -4.84
N GLY A 92 4.43 -0.79 -5.96
CA GLY A 92 4.68 -2.16 -6.44
C GLY A 92 5.49 -3.00 -5.45
N ILE A 93 6.52 -2.41 -4.83
CA ILE A 93 7.33 -3.08 -3.79
C ILE A 93 6.48 -3.40 -2.56
N PHE A 94 5.69 -2.45 -2.05
CA PHE A 94 4.82 -2.69 -0.90
C PHE A 94 3.71 -3.69 -1.20
N LEU A 95 3.13 -3.66 -2.41
CA LEU A 95 2.16 -4.65 -2.83
C LEU A 95 2.76 -6.06 -2.79
N LEU A 96 3.99 -6.23 -3.30
CA LEU A 96 4.69 -7.50 -3.23
C LEU A 96 4.90 -7.95 -1.78
N ALA A 97 5.35 -7.05 -0.91
CA ALA A 97 5.53 -7.34 0.52
C ALA A 97 4.22 -7.79 1.19
N ILE A 98 3.11 -7.09 0.94
CA ILE A 98 1.78 -7.41 1.48
C ILE A 98 1.32 -8.79 1.02
N LEU A 99 1.50 -9.11 -0.27
CA LEU A 99 1.11 -10.41 -0.83
C LEU A 99 1.91 -11.55 -0.20
N PHE A 100 3.24 -11.38 -0.05
CA PHE A 100 4.09 -12.38 0.59
C PHE A 100 3.72 -12.60 2.06
N GLN A 101 3.47 -11.53 2.81
CA GLN A 101 3.06 -11.64 4.21
C GLN A 101 1.69 -12.33 4.35
N SER A 102 0.76 -12.02 3.45
CA SER A 102 -0.56 -12.65 3.43
C SER A 102 -0.46 -14.15 3.11
N LEU A 103 0.44 -14.53 2.20
CA LEU A 103 0.66 -15.94 1.82
C LEU A 103 1.15 -16.80 2.99
N ILE A 104 1.96 -16.23 3.89
CA ILE A 104 2.46 -16.94 5.09
C ILE A 104 1.30 -17.41 5.97
N GLY A 105 0.22 -16.63 6.08
CA GLY A 105 -0.97 -16.99 6.86
C GLY A 105 -1.73 -18.21 6.31
N PHE A 106 -1.48 -18.61 5.06
CA PHE A 106 -2.02 -19.85 4.48
C PHE A 106 -1.10 -21.06 4.67
N MET A 107 0.20 -20.83 4.90
CA MET A 107 1.21 -21.89 5.01
C MET A 107 1.45 -22.32 6.46
N VAL A 108 1.47 -21.37 7.39
CA VAL A 108 1.80 -21.61 8.79
C VAL A 108 0.52 -21.67 9.62
N PRO A 109 0.21 -22.80 10.29
CA PRO A 109 -0.94 -22.87 11.16
C PRO A 109 -0.77 -21.93 12.36
N ALA A 110 -1.75 -21.09 12.62
CA ALA A 110 -1.60 -19.96 13.54
C ALA A 110 -1.29 -20.35 14.99
N CYS A 111 -1.72 -21.52 15.47
CA CYS A 111 -1.50 -22.00 16.84
C CYS A 111 -0.43 -23.10 16.97
N HIS A 112 0.40 -23.29 15.94
CA HIS A 112 1.50 -24.27 15.97
C HIS A 112 2.89 -23.63 16.13
N ALA A 113 2.95 -22.32 16.39
CA ALA A 113 4.17 -21.56 16.64
C ALA A 113 4.37 -21.31 18.14
#